data_AF-A0A2T4BFP8-F1
#
_entry.id   AF-A0A2T4BFP8-F1
#
_cell.length_a   1.000
_cell.length_b   1.000
_cell.length_c   1.000
_cell.angle_alpha   90.00
_cell.angle_beta   90.00
_cell.angle_gamma   90.00
#
_symmetry.space_group_name_H-M   'P 1'
#
loop_
_entity.id
_entity.type
_entity.pdbx_description
1 polymer ?
#
loop_
_entity_poly.entity_id
_entity_poly.type
_entity_poly.pdbx_seq_one_letter_code
_entity_poly.pdbx_strand_id
1 'polypeptide(L)'
;MRLPSLFPAAAAAVAALSLFFATPSSAAAIGVASPKAPRDALPGTISLADGQSLLTFKYSTPNPDPTNWIGVYETYYGGPDNEEFVAGSLTWAYAPDGNGEVHVDVSSLSAGYYRAYFLAKGGYQWLANPIDVIVPGSGPIEFINDRIITQNAHQGSPFKARLGRLIANPKDNQTKFTKVTTYGTDWVKVAKDGTISGTPGPKDKDTSFVVKATASDGSSATIQVQIPVRAKSEPLVRELKVMSFNMWFGGTNVNDYHNKQVRFLINTNVDIVGLQESWNGQATRLAQALGWYYWQSPNEVGIISRYPIVEVFPEQAAGGSIRIELDGRKSQLIMWNVHLGYNPYGPYDFCFDNLPLAEVLNREYQSGRTPQIMEIVSAMQDALAEADDIPVLLTGDFNAPSHLDWTEATKKAHCGTGFVPWPSSEFPIQSGLIDSFREAHPDPNAEPGITWSPIYLNNSGRPEPLDRIDFVYHKGQSLKVLSSETVVAGEPTPEPNQQNNEWTSDHAAVLTTFRLGHSDEDGEL
;
A
#
# COMPACT_ATOMS: atom_id res chain seq x y z
N MET A 1 35.37 -27.27 -46.02
CA MET A 1 35.71 -26.00 -46.70
C MET A 1 35.77 -24.92 -45.61
N ARG A 2 36.92 -24.73 -44.94
CA ARG A 2 37.89 -23.63 -45.11
C ARG A 2 37.28 -22.23 -45.36
N LEU A 3 37.37 -21.41 -44.29
CA LEU A 3 37.36 -19.94 -44.11
C LEU A 3 38.04 -19.12 -45.23
N PRO A 4 37.75 -17.79 -45.37
CA PRO A 4 38.26 -16.69 -44.47
C PRO A 4 37.21 -15.58 -44.18
N SER A 5 37.05 -15.01 -42.96
CA SER A 5 37.85 -14.02 -42.21
C SER A 5 38.29 -12.77 -42.98
N LEU A 6 37.83 -11.58 -42.55
CA LEU A 6 38.60 -10.32 -42.53
C LEU A 6 37.88 -9.26 -41.66
N PHE A 7 38.56 -8.83 -40.59
CA PHE A 7 38.32 -7.57 -39.85
C PHE A 7 38.90 -6.38 -40.65
N PRO A 8 38.62 -5.12 -40.25
CA PRO A 8 39.62 -4.43 -39.43
C PRO A 8 39.04 -3.66 -38.23
N ALA A 9 39.91 -3.52 -37.24
CA ALA A 9 39.75 -2.79 -35.99
C ALA A 9 39.85 -1.27 -36.16
N ALA A 10 39.19 -0.52 -35.27
CA ALA A 10 39.53 0.85 -34.95
C ALA A 10 39.60 0.99 -33.41
N ALA A 11 40.73 1.51 -32.94
CA ALA A 11 41.08 1.75 -31.55
C ALA A 11 40.83 3.22 -31.17
N ALA A 12 40.45 3.47 -29.91
CA ALA A 12 40.67 4.67 -29.08
C ALA A 12 39.55 4.73 -28.02
N ALA A 13 39.72 5.15 -26.77
CA ALA A 13 40.86 5.50 -25.95
C ALA A 13 40.35 5.43 -24.49
N VAL A 14 41.20 4.98 -23.57
CA VAL A 14 40.92 4.95 -22.13
C VAL A 14 41.11 6.36 -21.57
N ALA A 15 40.06 6.94 -21.02
CA ALA A 15 40.13 8.15 -20.20
C ALA A 15 39.76 7.76 -18.76
N ALA A 16 40.78 7.64 -17.92
CA ALA A 16 40.63 7.55 -16.48
C ALA A 16 40.21 8.93 -15.96
N LEU A 17 39.03 9.01 -15.34
CA LEU A 17 38.62 10.17 -14.54
C LEU A 17 38.42 9.72 -13.10
N SER A 18 39.42 10.01 -12.29
CA SER A 18 39.37 10.00 -10.83
C SER A 18 38.32 11.00 -10.34
N LEU A 19 37.28 10.51 -9.66
CA LEU A 19 36.31 11.34 -8.95
C LEU A 19 36.37 11.04 -7.45
N PHE A 20 36.57 12.11 -6.70
CA PHE A 20 36.67 12.17 -5.26
C PHE A 20 35.44 11.56 -4.57
N PHE A 21 35.70 10.75 -3.53
CA PHE A 21 34.70 10.29 -2.58
C PHE A 21 34.12 11.48 -1.80
N ALA A 22 32.87 11.83 -2.06
CA ALA A 22 32.03 12.62 -1.17
C ALA A 22 31.00 11.67 -0.53
N THR A 23 31.07 11.53 0.78
CA THR A 23 30.07 10.81 1.59
C THR A 23 28.72 11.52 1.51
N PRO A 24 27.60 10.85 1.20
CA PRO A 24 26.29 11.46 1.39
C PRO A 24 25.82 11.24 2.83
N SER A 25 25.70 12.35 3.57
CA SER A 25 24.93 12.45 4.80
C SER A 25 23.46 12.08 4.55
N SER A 26 22.89 11.25 5.42
CA SER A 26 21.49 10.87 5.45
C SER A 26 20.59 12.10 5.58
N ALA A 27 19.90 12.45 4.49
CA ALA A 27 18.82 13.42 4.47
C ALA A 27 17.57 12.74 3.88
N ALA A 28 16.48 12.83 4.67
CA ALA A 28 15.14 12.28 4.47
C ALA A 28 14.66 12.09 3.02
N ALA A 29 14.12 10.91 2.74
CA ALA A 29 13.17 10.70 1.64
C ALA A 29 11.76 10.58 2.23
N ILE A 30 11.05 11.69 2.36
CA ILE A 30 9.58 11.70 2.25
C ILE A 30 9.35 11.83 0.74
N GLY A 31 8.54 10.96 0.14
CA GLY A 31 8.43 10.75 -1.31
C GLY A 31 8.71 11.99 -2.18
N VAL A 32 9.71 11.89 -3.04
CA VAL A 32 10.00 12.94 -4.03
C VAL A 32 9.01 12.76 -5.18
N ALA A 33 7.83 13.36 -5.05
CA ALA A 33 7.38 14.16 -6.18
C ALA A 33 8.42 15.28 -6.30
N SER A 34 9.12 15.36 -7.44
CA SER A 34 10.03 16.48 -7.68
C SER A 34 9.26 17.77 -7.42
N PRO A 35 9.68 18.62 -6.45
CA PRO A 35 9.03 19.91 -6.30
C PRO A 35 9.33 20.68 -7.58
N LYS A 36 8.29 20.87 -8.40
CA LYS A 36 8.30 21.88 -9.46
C LYS A 36 8.78 23.18 -8.80
N ALA A 37 9.64 23.94 -9.51
CA ALA A 37 10.18 25.21 -9.04
C ALA A 37 9.11 26.05 -8.33
N PRO A 38 9.44 26.81 -7.27
CA PRO A 38 8.45 27.60 -6.53
C PRO A 38 7.65 28.43 -7.52
N ARG A 39 6.38 28.08 -7.67
CA ARG A 39 5.45 28.78 -8.55
C ARG A 39 5.33 30.22 -8.04
N ASP A 40 5.22 31.15 -8.98
CA ASP A 40 4.69 32.48 -8.65
C ASP A 40 3.41 32.29 -7.83
N ALA A 41 3.27 33.04 -6.74
CA ALA A 41 2.12 32.93 -5.86
C ALA A 41 0.83 33.04 -6.70
N LEU A 42 -0.01 31.99 -6.65
CA LEU A 42 -1.29 32.01 -7.33
C LEU A 42 -2.07 33.26 -6.89
N PRO A 43 -2.72 33.98 -7.82
CA PRO A 43 -3.22 35.32 -7.53
C PRO A 43 -4.54 35.32 -6.74
N GLY A 44 -5.19 34.16 -6.61
CA GLY A 44 -6.40 34.02 -5.81
C GLY A 44 -6.13 33.55 -4.37
N THR A 45 -7.19 33.58 -3.56
CA THR A 45 -7.17 33.08 -2.18
C THR A 45 -8.35 32.16 -1.91
N ILE A 46 -8.16 31.22 -0.99
CA ILE A 46 -9.21 30.38 -0.41
C ILE A 46 -8.93 30.23 1.09
N SER A 47 -9.97 30.36 1.91
CA SER A 47 -9.90 30.18 3.37
C SER A 47 -11.28 29.78 3.91
N LEU A 48 -11.33 29.21 5.11
CA LEU A 48 -12.61 28.96 5.79
C LEU A 48 -13.16 30.27 6.37
N ALA A 49 -14.48 30.44 6.30
CA ALA A 49 -15.18 31.57 6.90
C ALA A 49 -15.41 31.32 8.41
N ASP A 50 -14.90 32.21 9.25
CA ASP A 50 -15.11 32.13 10.70
C ASP A 50 -16.59 32.29 11.10
N GLY A 51 -17.07 31.44 12.00
CA GLY A 51 -18.41 31.53 12.59
C GLY A 51 -19.59 31.20 11.67
N GLN A 52 -19.31 30.62 10.50
CA GLN A 52 -20.32 30.18 9.52
C GLN A 52 -20.59 28.67 9.60
N SER A 53 -21.53 28.20 8.77
CA SER A 53 -21.72 26.77 8.51
C SER A 53 -20.41 26.07 8.14
N LEU A 54 -20.31 24.78 8.49
CA LEU A 54 -19.15 23.95 8.18
C LEU A 54 -18.80 24.00 6.68
N LEU A 55 -17.51 24.15 6.38
CA LEU A 55 -16.96 24.30 5.02
C LEU A 55 -17.63 25.40 4.18
N THR A 56 -17.94 26.53 4.80
CA THR A 56 -18.12 27.80 4.06
C THR A 56 -16.76 28.41 3.77
N PHE A 57 -16.47 28.66 2.50
CA PHE A 57 -15.20 29.17 2.01
C PHE A 57 -15.30 30.64 1.61
N LYS A 58 -14.39 31.46 2.12
CA LYS A 58 -14.06 32.78 1.56
C LYS A 58 -13.06 32.61 0.44
N TYR A 59 -13.35 33.18 -0.72
CA TYR A 59 -12.48 33.09 -1.89
C TYR A 59 -12.30 34.44 -2.60
N SER A 60 -11.19 34.57 -3.33
CA SER A 60 -10.98 35.66 -4.28
C SER A 60 -10.14 35.20 -5.47
N THR A 61 -10.37 35.79 -6.64
CA THR A 61 -9.62 35.53 -7.86
C THR A 61 -9.67 36.76 -8.78
N PRO A 62 -8.59 37.13 -9.48
CA PRO A 62 -8.66 38.15 -10.53
C PRO A 62 -9.35 37.64 -11.80
N ASN A 63 -9.66 36.34 -11.87
CA ASN A 63 -10.20 35.67 -13.05
C ASN A 63 -11.60 35.08 -12.75
N PRO A 64 -12.64 35.92 -12.54
CA PRO A 64 -14.00 35.43 -12.37
C PRO A 64 -14.48 34.69 -13.62
N ASP A 65 -15.24 33.62 -13.43
CA ASP A 65 -15.84 32.82 -14.50
C ASP A 65 -17.05 32.08 -13.94
N PRO A 66 -18.19 32.02 -14.66
CA PRO A 66 -19.40 31.33 -14.20
C PRO A 66 -19.21 29.87 -13.78
N THR A 67 -18.13 29.23 -14.24
CA THR A 67 -17.82 27.82 -13.97
C THR A 67 -16.61 27.62 -13.05
N ASN A 68 -16.08 28.68 -12.43
CA ASN A 68 -15.16 28.51 -11.31
C ASN A 68 -15.85 27.79 -10.15
N TRP A 69 -15.12 26.92 -9.45
CA TRP A 69 -15.73 26.02 -8.48
C TRP A 69 -14.76 25.66 -7.36
N ILE A 70 -15.31 25.30 -6.20
CA ILE A 70 -14.55 24.74 -5.08
C ILE A 70 -14.92 23.27 -4.96
N GLY A 71 -13.93 22.39 -5.10
CA GLY A 71 -14.07 20.95 -4.93
C GLY A 71 -13.42 20.47 -3.64
N VAL A 72 -14.09 19.57 -2.92
CA VAL A 72 -13.57 18.90 -1.73
C VAL A 72 -13.20 17.47 -2.09
N TYR A 73 -11.99 17.07 -1.71
CA TYR A 73 -11.39 15.77 -1.97
C TYR A 73 -10.81 15.20 -0.69
N GLU A 74 -10.47 13.92 -0.70
CA GLU A 74 -9.66 13.35 0.37
C GLU A 74 -8.30 14.08 0.47
N THR A 75 -7.77 14.26 1.68
CA THR A 75 -6.47 14.96 1.88
C THR A 75 -5.30 14.25 1.20
N TYR A 76 -5.42 12.94 1.03
CA TYR A 76 -4.35 12.04 0.65
C TYR A 76 -4.45 11.55 -0.80
N TYR A 77 -5.53 11.82 -1.51
CA TYR A 77 -5.70 11.45 -2.92
C TYR A 77 -6.86 12.20 -3.61
N GLY A 78 -6.86 12.19 -4.94
CA GLY A 78 -8.05 12.39 -5.77
C GLY A 78 -8.23 13.84 -6.15
N GLY A 79 -7.74 14.72 -5.28
CA GLY A 79 -7.57 16.13 -5.59
C GLY A 79 -6.62 16.35 -6.76
N PRO A 80 -6.81 17.44 -7.51
CA PRO A 80 -5.94 17.80 -8.61
C PRO A 80 -4.62 18.39 -8.10
N ASP A 81 -3.84 17.61 -7.32
CA ASP A 81 -2.56 18.02 -6.73
C ASP A 81 -1.54 18.53 -7.79
N ASN A 82 -1.67 18.04 -9.02
CA ASN A 82 -0.88 18.44 -10.19
C ASN A 82 -1.66 19.27 -11.21
N GLU A 83 -2.83 19.80 -10.83
CA GLU A 83 -3.77 20.53 -11.69
C GLU A 83 -4.35 19.74 -12.88
N GLU A 84 -4.37 18.43 -12.73
CA GLU A 84 -4.90 17.46 -13.69
C GLU A 84 -6.06 16.70 -13.06
N PHE A 85 -6.94 16.15 -13.89
CA PHE A 85 -8.00 15.27 -13.40
C PHE A 85 -7.39 13.98 -12.86
N VAL A 86 -7.81 13.62 -11.65
CA VAL A 86 -7.37 12.41 -10.98
C VAL A 86 -8.60 11.58 -10.60
N ALA A 87 -9.54 12.18 -9.86
CA ALA A 87 -10.87 11.63 -9.60
C ALA A 87 -11.91 12.76 -9.51
N GLY A 88 -13.19 12.41 -9.46
CA GLY A 88 -14.25 13.38 -9.15
C GLY A 88 -14.14 13.87 -7.71
N SER A 89 -14.49 15.14 -7.47
CA SER A 89 -14.62 15.66 -6.10
C SER A 89 -15.69 14.90 -5.33
N LEU A 90 -15.49 14.71 -4.03
CA LEU A 90 -16.49 14.10 -3.14
C LEU A 90 -17.75 14.97 -3.04
N THR A 91 -17.55 16.28 -3.07
CA THR A 91 -18.60 17.30 -3.09
C THR A 91 -18.00 18.62 -3.58
N TRP A 92 -18.83 19.54 -4.05
CA TRP A 92 -18.39 20.79 -4.65
C TRP A 92 -19.48 21.87 -4.67
N ALA A 93 -19.08 23.12 -4.92
CA ALA A 93 -20.00 24.21 -5.22
C ALA A 93 -19.36 25.23 -6.19
N TYR A 94 -20.20 25.96 -6.95
CA TYR A 94 -19.71 27.04 -7.82
C TYR A 94 -19.28 28.27 -7.03
N ALA A 95 -18.20 28.91 -7.48
CA ALA A 95 -17.59 30.11 -6.90
C ALA A 95 -17.26 31.11 -8.03
N PRO A 96 -18.29 31.71 -8.68
CA PRO A 96 -18.13 32.35 -9.98
C PRO A 96 -17.54 33.78 -9.91
N ASP A 97 -17.68 34.45 -8.78
CA ASP A 97 -17.39 35.87 -8.64
C ASP A 97 -15.89 36.14 -8.44
N GLY A 98 -15.47 37.40 -8.55
CA GLY A 98 -14.07 37.77 -8.28
C GLY A 98 -13.71 37.67 -6.80
N ASN A 99 -14.71 37.68 -5.92
CA ASN A 99 -14.60 37.42 -4.50
C ASN A 99 -15.98 37.07 -3.94
N GLY A 100 -16.02 36.25 -2.89
CA GLY A 100 -17.28 35.89 -2.25
C GLY A 100 -17.13 34.84 -1.16
N GLU A 101 -18.29 34.36 -0.70
CA GLU A 101 -18.41 33.22 0.20
C GLU A 101 -19.25 32.13 -0.47
N VAL A 102 -18.84 30.87 -0.37
CA VAL A 102 -19.59 29.72 -0.88
C VAL A 102 -19.64 28.62 0.17
N HIS A 103 -20.81 28.04 0.38
CA HIS A 103 -20.98 26.85 1.20
C HIS A 103 -20.90 25.60 0.33
N VAL A 104 -20.06 24.65 0.73
CA VAL A 104 -20.02 23.31 0.12
C VAL A 104 -20.71 22.33 1.06
N ASP A 105 -21.75 21.64 0.57
CA ASP A 105 -22.50 20.66 1.36
C ASP A 105 -21.64 19.40 1.61
N VAL A 106 -21.39 19.11 2.88
CA VAL A 106 -20.59 17.97 3.33
C VAL A 106 -21.39 16.95 4.16
N SER A 107 -22.72 17.03 4.11
CA SER A 107 -23.61 16.13 4.86
C SER A 107 -23.44 14.65 4.51
N SER A 108 -22.92 14.33 3.33
CA SER A 108 -22.59 12.98 2.87
C SER A 108 -21.19 12.52 3.26
N LEU A 109 -20.33 13.42 3.75
CA LEU A 109 -18.95 13.08 4.11
C LEU A 109 -18.87 12.53 5.52
N SER A 110 -17.99 11.55 5.71
CA SER A 110 -17.63 11.07 7.02
C SER A 110 -16.77 12.10 7.76
N ALA A 111 -16.66 11.94 9.08
CA ALA A 111 -15.69 12.69 9.85
C ALA A 111 -14.28 12.38 9.34
N GLY A 112 -13.45 13.40 9.16
CA GLY A 112 -12.12 13.17 8.57
C GLY A 112 -11.40 14.42 8.08
N TYR A 113 -10.24 14.17 7.48
CA TYR A 113 -9.35 15.18 6.91
C TYR A 113 -9.52 15.22 5.39
N TYR A 114 -9.87 16.38 4.87
CA TYR A 114 -10.12 16.63 3.45
C TYR A 114 -9.24 17.76 2.92
N ARG A 115 -9.21 17.94 1.61
CA ARG A 115 -8.55 19.08 0.96
C ARG A 115 -9.51 19.77 0.01
N ALA A 116 -9.56 21.09 0.11
CA ALA A 116 -10.35 21.95 -0.75
C ALA A 116 -9.48 22.63 -1.81
N TYR A 117 -9.98 22.65 -3.04
CA TYR A 117 -9.31 23.26 -4.18
C TYR A 117 -10.22 24.31 -4.79
N PHE A 118 -9.70 25.52 -5.00
CA PHE A 118 -10.40 26.54 -5.80
C PHE A 118 -9.93 26.44 -7.26
N LEU A 119 -10.85 26.08 -8.15
CA LEU A 119 -10.56 25.57 -9.48
C LEU A 119 -11.20 26.41 -10.59
N ALA A 120 -10.47 26.56 -11.68
CA ALA A 120 -10.83 27.43 -12.79
C ALA A 120 -11.73 26.73 -13.81
N LYS A 121 -12.81 27.41 -14.22
CA LYS A 121 -13.53 27.16 -15.49
C LYS A 121 -14.02 25.71 -15.70
N GLY A 122 -14.54 25.06 -14.66
CA GLY A 122 -14.95 23.66 -14.70
C GLY A 122 -13.80 22.66 -14.91
N GLY A 123 -12.56 23.13 -14.95
CA GLY A 123 -11.34 22.31 -15.04
C GLY A 123 -10.65 22.17 -13.69
N TYR A 124 -9.38 21.75 -13.72
CA TYR A 124 -8.59 21.35 -12.54
C TYR A 124 -7.41 22.28 -12.26
N GLN A 125 -7.30 23.39 -13.00
CA GLN A 125 -6.29 24.43 -12.80
C GLN A 125 -6.61 25.24 -11.54
N TRP A 126 -5.60 25.47 -10.70
CA TRP A 126 -5.82 26.16 -9.43
C TRP A 126 -5.96 27.67 -9.64
N LEU A 127 -6.91 28.25 -8.93
CA LEU A 127 -7.04 29.69 -8.76
C LEU A 127 -6.36 30.18 -7.47
N ALA A 128 -6.18 29.30 -6.49
CA ALA A 128 -5.52 29.56 -5.21
C ALA A 128 -4.80 28.29 -4.73
N ASN A 129 -3.83 28.44 -3.83
CA ASN A 129 -3.21 27.28 -3.17
C ASN A 129 -4.28 26.46 -2.42
N PRO A 130 -4.32 25.13 -2.57
CA PRO A 130 -5.27 24.27 -1.86
C PRO A 130 -5.09 24.39 -0.35
N ILE A 131 -6.17 24.13 0.40
CA ILE A 131 -6.15 24.13 1.86
C ILE A 131 -6.68 22.81 2.42
N ASP A 132 -6.04 22.33 3.46
CA ASP A 132 -6.54 21.20 4.23
C ASP A 132 -7.74 21.67 5.08
N VAL A 133 -8.82 20.90 5.07
CA VAL A 133 -10.07 21.15 5.80
C VAL A 133 -10.50 19.89 6.53
N ILE A 134 -11.41 20.01 7.49
CA ILE A 134 -11.85 18.89 8.32
C ILE A 134 -13.36 18.88 8.37
N VAL A 135 -13.94 17.69 8.23
CA VAL A 135 -15.31 17.42 8.65
C VAL A 135 -15.21 16.87 10.08
N PRO A 136 -15.65 17.61 11.10
CA PRO A 136 -15.55 17.18 12.48
C PRO A 136 -16.51 16.03 12.74
N GLY A 137 -16.10 15.03 13.50
CA GLY A 137 -17.02 13.97 13.90
C GLY A 137 -17.78 14.28 15.19
N SER A 138 -18.78 13.46 15.46
CA SER A 138 -19.63 13.54 16.65
C SER A 138 -19.00 12.77 17.82
N GLY A 139 -19.09 13.28 19.05
CA GLY A 139 -18.48 12.64 20.24
C GLY A 139 -17.04 13.10 20.55
N PRO A 140 -16.31 12.50 21.51
CA PRO A 140 -14.94 12.91 21.86
C PRO A 140 -13.93 12.48 20.78
N ILE A 141 -12.76 13.14 20.73
CA ILE A 141 -11.63 12.65 19.93
C ILE A 141 -11.25 11.23 20.34
N GLU A 142 -10.95 10.37 19.35
CA GLU A 142 -10.58 8.96 19.54
C GLU A 142 -9.48 8.55 18.55
N PHE A 143 -8.64 7.59 18.95
CA PHE A 143 -7.69 6.95 18.04
C PHE A 143 -8.34 5.75 17.35
N ILE A 144 -7.93 5.46 16.11
CA ILE A 144 -8.38 4.27 15.36
C ILE A 144 -8.01 2.97 16.09
N ASN A 145 -6.86 2.97 16.77
CA ASN A 145 -6.37 1.88 17.62
C ASN A 145 -5.95 2.43 18.99
N ASP A 146 -6.09 1.59 20.02
CA ASP A 146 -5.61 1.86 21.37
C ASP A 146 -4.08 1.67 21.51
N ARG A 147 -3.46 0.94 20.58
CA ARG A 147 -2.02 0.69 20.53
C ARG A 147 -1.44 0.68 19.12
N ILE A 148 -0.15 0.99 19.01
CA ILE A 148 0.64 0.83 17.78
C ILE A 148 2.06 0.37 18.09
N ILE A 149 2.57 -0.57 17.28
CA ILE A 149 3.99 -0.94 17.24
C ILE A 149 4.57 -0.22 16.01
N THR A 150 5.57 0.63 16.22
CA THR A 150 6.23 1.35 15.12
C THR A 150 7.19 0.44 14.36
N GLN A 151 7.84 0.96 13.32
CA GLN A 151 9.05 0.34 12.80
C GLN A 151 10.13 0.25 13.90
N ASN A 152 11.09 -0.66 13.70
CA ASN A 152 12.20 -0.85 14.63
C ASN A 152 13.10 0.40 14.65
N ALA A 153 13.76 0.62 15.79
CA ALA A 153 14.83 1.60 15.95
C ALA A 153 16.16 0.89 16.20
N HIS A 154 17.26 1.54 15.80
CA HIS A 154 18.62 1.07 16.04
C HIS A 154 19.30 1.93 17.11
N GLN A 155 19.96 1.29 18.07
CA GLN A 155 20.79 2.00 19.04
C GLN A 155 21.86 2.85 18.34
N GLY A 156 21.88 4.15 18.62
CA GLY A 156 22.80 5.12 18.02
C GLY A 156 22.34 5.74 16.71
N SER A 157 21.21 5.30 16.14
CA SER A 157 20.65 5.81 14.88
C SER A 157 19.43 6.70 15.13
N PRO A 158 19.24 7.79 14.35
CA PRO A 158 18.02 8.60 14.43
C PRO A 158 16.78 7.77 14.10
N PHE A 159 15.74 7.94 14.90
CA PHE A 159 14.42 7.34 14.72
C PHE A 159 13.37 8.43 14.50
N LYS A 160 12.38 8.15 13.64
CA LYS A 160 11.24 9.03 13.40
C LYS A 160 9.99 8.23 13.02
N ALA A 161 8.85 8.53 13.66
CA ALA A 161 7.53 8.00 13.30
C ALA A 161 6.46 9.08 13.44
N ARG A 162 5.23 8.84 12.97
CA ARG A 162 4.13 9.81 13.02
C ARG A 162 2.83 9.16 13.51
N LEU A 163 2.10 9.87 14.36
CA LEU A 163 0.78 9.44 14.87
C LEU A 163 -0.38 10.33 14.38
N GLY A 164 -0.07 11.47 13.75
CA GLY A 164 -1.02 12.58 13.59
C GLY A 164 -2.30 12.26 12.82
N ARG A 165 -2.32 11.18 12.04
CA ARG A 165 -3.46 10.77 11.20
C ARG A 165 -4.16 9.50 11.67
N LEU A 166 -3.88 9.05 12.90
CA LEU A 166 -4.57 7.92 13.53
C LEU A 166 -5.79 8.35 14.36
N ILE A 167 -6.26 9.58 14.18
CA ILE A 167 -7.45 10.09 14.87
C ILE A 167 -8.69 9.75 14.05
N ALA A 168 -9.56 8.91 14.60
CA ALA A 168 -10.82 8.48 13.96
C ALA A 168 -11.88 9.59 13.97
N ASN A 169 -11.86 10.43 15.02
CA ASN A 169 -12.86 11.47 15.24
C ASN A 169 -12.18 12.86 15.41
N PRO A 170 -11.64 13.45 14.33
CA PRO A 170 -10.99 14.74 14.43
C PRO A 170 -12.01 15.84 14.74
N LYS A 171 -11.60 16.82 15.55
CA LYS A 171 -12.40 18.04 15.83
C LYS A 171 -12.01 19.20 14.95
N ASP A 172 -10.73 19.31 14.69
CA ASP A 172 -10.08 20.40 13.99
C ASP A 172 -8.62 20.02 13.70
N ASN A 173 -7.90 20.92 13.03
CA ASN A 173 -6.49 20.77 12.68
C ASN A 173 -5.55 21.26 13.80
N GLN A 174 -6.09 21.57 14.99
CA GLN A 174 -5.37 22.10 16.15
C GLN A 174 -5.11 21.04 17.22
N THR A 175 -5.44 19.77 16.94
CA THR A 175 -5.14 18.64 17.83
C THR A 175 -3.65 18.61 18.16
N LYS A 176 -3.32 18.60 19.46
CA LYS A 176 -1.95 18.58 19.97
C LYS A 176 -1.62 17.25 20.63
N PHE A 177 -0.42 16.76 20.35
CA PHE A 177 0.10 15.51 20.91
C PHE A 177 1.11 15.79 22.03
N THR A 178 1.07 14.97 23.08
CA THR A 178 1.99 15.04 24.22
C THR A 178 2.37 13.64 24.70
N LYS A 179 3.64 13.46 25.08
CA LYS A 179 4.10 12.22 25.72
C LYS A 179 3.69 12.25 27.19
N VAL A 180 2.90 11.26 27.62
CA VAL A 180 2.42 11.13 29.01
C VAL A 180 3.44 10.40 29.88
N THR A 181 4.05 9.34 29.35
CA THR A 181 5.05 8.55 30.08
C THR A 181 6.36 9.30 30.24
N THR A 182 6.90 9.36 31.45
CA THR A 182 8.15 10.08 31.77
C THR A 182 9.33 9.16 32.10
N TYR A 183 9.09 7.96 32.62
CA TYR A 183 10.14 7.02 32.99
C TYR A 183 10.51 6.08 31.83
N GLY A 184 11.80 5.79 31.65
CA GLY A 184 12.29 4.80 30.68
C GLY A 184 12.12 5.21 29.21
N THR A 185 11.87 6.49 28.93
CA THR A 185 11.57 7.01 27.58
C THR A 185 12.37 8.27 27.26
N ASP A 186 13.50 8.49 27.96
CA ASP A 186 14.27 9.75 27.91
C ASP A 186 14.76 10.08 26.50
N TRP A 187 15.07 9.05 25.71
CA TRP A 187 15.49 9.21 24.32
C TRP A 187 14.35 9.58 23.36
N VAL A 188 13.09 9.36 23.76
CA VAL A 188 11.89 9.57 22.94
C VAL A 188 11.32 10.97 23.16
N LYS A 189 11.11 11.70 22.05
CA LYS A 189 10.43 13.00 22.02
C LYS A 189 9.15 12.89 21.18
N VAL A 190 8.09 13.54 21.64
CA VAL A 190 6.83 13.67 20.90
C VAL A 190 6.57 15.16 20.66
N ALA A 191 6.54 15.55 19.40
CA ALA A 191 6.21 16.92 18.99
C ALA A 191 4.69 17.14 18.98
N LYS A 192 4.27 18.41 18.96
CA LYS A 192 2.85 18.79 19.03
C LYS A 192 2.01 18.27 17.86
N ASP A 193 2.63 17.97 16.72
CA ASP A 193 2.01 17.42 15.51
C ASP A 193 1.91 15.88 15.53
N GLY A 194 2.35 15.23 16.62
CA GLY A 194 2.38 13.77 16.74
C GLY A 194 3.59 13.12 16.10
N THR A 195 4.60 13.89 15.67
CA THR A 195 5.89 13.33 15.25
C THR A 195 6.63 12.79 16.47
N ILE A 196 6.94 11.49 16.44
CA ILE A 196 7.83 10.81 17.39
C ILE A 196 9.25 10.88 16.83
N SER A 197 10.24 11.21 17.67
CA SER A 197 11.64 11.24 17.27
C SER A 197 12.58 10.92 18.42
N GLY A 198 13.82 10.54 18.10
CA GLY A 198 14.84 10.26 19.12
C GLY A 198 16.04 9.51 18.57
N THR A 199 16.98 9.18 19.45
CA THR A 199 18.09 8.28 19.15
C THR A 199 18.28 7.40 20.38
N PRO A 200 17.90 6.10 20.33
CA PRO A 200 18.08 5.23 21.48
C PRO A 200 19.57 5.04 21.77
N GLY A 201 19.94 5.11 23.04
CA GLY A 201 21.29 4.88 23.52
C GLY A 201 21.59 3.38 23.73
N PRO A 202 22.84 3.03 24.10
CA PRO A 202 23.28 1.63 24.22
C PRO A 202 22.54 0.77 25.25
N LYS A 203 21.84 1.41 26.20
CA LYS A 203 21.07 0.71 27.26
C LYS A 203 19.58 0.65 26.97
N ASP A 204 19.11 1.40 25.97
CA ASP A 204 17.70 1.45 25.62
C ASP A 204 17.30 0.15 24.94
N LYS A 205 16.14 -0.37 25.32
CA LYS A 205 15.51 -1.57 24.77
C LYS A 205 14.16 -1.17 24.17
N ASP A 206 13.37 -2.15 23.73
CA ASP A 206 11.97 -1.95 23.36
C ASP A 206 11.29 -0.97 24.34
N THR A 207 10.85 0.16 23.80
CA THR A 207 10.39 1.31 24.59
C THR A 207 8.89 1.47 24.39
N SER A 208 8.13 1.28 25.48
CA SER A 208 6.67 1.47 25.49
C SER A 208 6.29 2.74 26.24
N PHE A 209 5.40 3.54 25.67
CA PHE A 209 4.95 4.81 26.25
C PHE A 209 3.55 5.20 25.79
N VAL A 210 2.92 6.11 26.52
CA VAL A 210 1.58 6.62 26.20
C VAL A 210 1.69 8.02 25.60
N VAL A 211 0.97 8.24 24.49
CA VAL A 211 0.78 9.56 23.88
C VAL A 211 -0.67 9.99 24.08
N LYS A 212 -0.87 11.25 24.48
CA LYS A 212 -2.19 11.89 24.58
C LYS A 212 -2.37 12.88 23.45
N ALA A 213 -3.47 12.75 22.70
CA ALA A 213 -3.99 13.75 21.79
C ALA A 213 -5.04 14.62 22.50
N THR A 214 -5.00 15.93 22.30
CA THR A 214 -5.97 16.89 22.89
C THR A 214 -6.46 17.83 21.80
N ALA A 215 -7.77 17.84 21.55
CA ALA A 215 -8.45 18.69 20.58
C ALA A 215 -8.68 20.12 21.13
N SER A 216 -9.10 21.07 20.27
CA SER A 216 -9.35 22.45 20.71
C SER A 216 -10.53 22.60 21.68
N ASP A 217 -11.50 21.69 21.63
CA ASP A 217 -12.64 21.60 22.54
C ASP A 217 -12.28 21.02 23.92
N GLY A 218 -11.01 20.63 24.13
CA GLY A 218 -10.51 20.03 25.36
C GLY A 218 -10.74 18.52 25.48
N SER A 219 -11.46 17.89 24.55
CA SER A 219 -11.54 16.42 24.49
C SER A 219 -10.16 15.81 24.23
N SER A 220 -9.94 14.60 24.74
CA SER A 220 -8.65 13.94 24.61
C SER A 220 -8.74 12.43 24.59
N ALA A 221 -7.83 11.80 23.85
CA ALA A 221 -7.64 10.35 23.80
C ALA A 221 -6.18 9.99 24.00
N THR A 222 -5.92 8.73 24.32
CA THR A 222 -4.56 8.19 24.49
C THR A 222 -4.33 6.98 23.62
N ILE A 223 -3.09 6.81 23.17
CA ILE A 223 -2.62 5.62 22.46
C ILE A 223 -1.35 5.08 23.12
N GLN A 224 -1.23 3.76 23.21
CA GLN A 224 0.00 3.08 23.62
C GLN A 224 0.92 2.91 22.40
N VAL A 225 2.17 3.35 22.52
CA VAL A 225 3.17 3.23 21.46
C VAL A 225 4.28 2.32 21.96
N GLN A 226 4.65 1.33 21.15
CA GLN A 226 5.85 0.53 21.34
C GLN A 226 6.82 0.80 20.19
N ILE A 227 8.06 1.16 20.52
CA ILE A 227 9.16 1.20 19.56
C ILE A 227 10.08 0.02 19.87
N PRO A 228 10.12 -1.02 19.03
CA PRO A 228 11.12 -2.06 19.18
C PRO A 228 12.52 -1.48 18.96
N VAL A 229 13.49 -1.80 19.81
CA VAL A 229 14.86 -1.30 19.71
C VAL A 229 15.80 -2.49 19.52
N ARG A 230 16.59 -2.45 18.44
CA ARG A 230 17.64 -3.43 18.17
C ARG A 230 18.98 -2.86 18.59
N ALA A 231 19.85 -3.73 19.12
CA ALA A 231 21.19 -3.32 19.47
C ALA A 231 21.97 -2.94 18.21
N LYS A 232 23.01 -2.10 18.38
CA LYS A 232 23.78 -1.56 17.25
C LYS A 232 24.38 -2.64 16.32
N SER A 233 24.71 -3.81 16.86
CA SER A 233 25.29 -4.93 16.10
C SER A 233 24.25 -5.90 15.55
N GLU A 234 22.96 -5.67 15.83
CA GLU A 234 21.88 -6.52 15.37
C GLU A 234 21.25 -5.93 14.12
N PRO A 235 20.79 -6.76 13.19
CA PRO A 235 20.03 -6.25 12.05
C PRO A 235 18.75 -5.56 12.49
N LEU A 236 18.38 -4.48 11.80
CA LEU A 236 17.17 -3.71 12.10
C LEU A 236 15.92 -4.57 11.92
N VAL A 237 15.93 -5.43 10.90
CA VAL A 237 14.81 -6.31 10.54
C VAL A 237 15.29 -7.76 10.56
N ARG A 238 14.77 -8.56 11.49
CA ARG A 238 15.03 -10.01 11.58
C ARG A 238 13.89 -10.84 11.01
N GLU A 239 12.68 -10.34 11.18
CA GLU A 239 11.46 -10.91 10.65
C GLU A 239 10.75 -9.84 9.83
N LEU A 240 10.21 -10.24 8.69
CA LEU A 240 9.53 -9.37 7.76
C LEU A 240 8.15 -9.94 7.45
N LYS A 241 7.10 -9.15 7.73
CA LYS A 241 5.72 -9.50 7.42
C LYS A 241 5.27 -8.84 6.13
N VAL A 242 4.98 -9.66 5.12
CA VAL A 242 4.57 -9.23 3.78
C VAL A 242 3.15 -9.67 3.53
N MET A 243 2.32 -8.77 3.00
CA MET A 243 0.91 -9.04 2.72
C MET A 243 0.56 -8.75 1.26
N SER A 244 -0.24 -9.63 0.65
CA SER A 244 -1.02 -9.33 -0.56
C SER A 244 -2.47 -9.05 -0.16
N PHE A 245 -3.05 -7.93 -0.61
CA PHE A 245 -4.38 -7.50 -0.20
C PHE A 245 -5.14 -6.78 -1.32
N ASN A 246 -6.04 -7.51 -1.99
CA ASN A 246 -7.06 -6.89 -2.85
C ASN A 246 -8.07 -6.17 -1.94
N MET A 247 -8.28 -4.88 -2.19
CA MET A 247 -9.09 -4.04 -1.31
C MET A 247 -10.57 -3.99 -1.68
N TRP A 248 -11.04 -4.61 -2.76
CA TRP A 248 -12.42 -4.52 -3.24
C TRP A 248 -12.85 -3.08 -3.53
N PHE A 249 -12.36 -2.52 -4.63
CA PHE A 249 -12.52 -1.12 -5.00
C PHE A 249 -12.11 -0.16 -3.88
N GLY A 250 -10.92 -0.37 -3.30
CA GLY A 250 -10.41 0.41 -2.17
C GLY A 250 -11.13 0.20 -0.83
N GLY A 251 -12.09 -0.72 -0.77
CA GLY A 251 -12.91 -1.07 0.40
C GLY A 251 -14.25 -0.35 0.44
N THR A 252 -14.59 0.38 -0.62
CA THR A 252 -15.73 1.31 -0.67
C THR A 252 -17.10 0.66 -0.56
N ASN A 253 -17.17 -0.67 -0.69
CA ASN A 253 -18.38 -1.46 -0.46
C ASN A 253 -18.71 -1.66 1.03
N VAL A 254 -17.83 -1.24 1.96
CA VAL A 254 -18.02 -1.35 3.41
C VAL A 254 -17.97 0.03 4.07
N ASN A 255 -18.92 0.29 4.97
CA ASN A 255 -18.97 1.52 5.74
C ASN A 255 -17.73 1.66 6.65
N ASP A 256 -17.20 2.87 6.77
CA ASP A 256 -16.01 3.17 7.60
C ASP A 256 -14.76 2.35 7.20
N TYR A 257 -14.66 2.00 5.91
CA TYR A 257 -13.57 1.17 5.39
C TYR A 257 -12.17 1.71 5.72
N HIS A 258 -12.01 3.04 5.78
CA HIS A 258 -10.73 3.65 6.12
C HIS A 258 -10.23 3.28 7.50
N ASN A 259 -11.03 3.53 8.53
CA ASN A 259 -10.63 3.23 9.90
C ASN A 259 -10.45 1.73 10.10
N LYS A 260 -11.31 0.90 9.49
CA LYS A 260 -11.20 -0.56 9.53
C LYS A 260 -9.92 -1.10 8.89
N GLN A 261 -9.55 -0.61 7.71
CA GLN A 261 -8.30 -1.00 7.04
C GLN A 261 -7.07 -0.55 7.82
N VAL A 262 -7.03 0.70 8.29
CA VAL A 262 -5.92 1.21 9.13
C VAL A 262 -5.80 0.36 10.40
N ARG A 263 -6.93 0.04 11.05
CA ARG A 263 -6.98 -0.82 12.24
C ARG A 263 -6.44 -2.21 11.95
N PHE A 264 -6.88 -2.83 10.86
CA PHE A 264 -6.43 -4.15 10.42
C PHE A 264 -4.91 -4.19 10.18
N LEU A 265 -4.37 -3.22 9.44
CA LEU A 265 -2.93 -3.14 9.15
C LEU A 265 -2.08 -2.92 10.42
N ILE A 266 -2.57 -2.10 11.36
CA ILE A 266 -1.90 -1.92 12.66
C ILE A 266 -1.95 -3.21 13.49
N ASN A 267 -3.11 -3.88 13.56
CA ASN A 267 -3.31 -5.06 14.39
C ASN A 267 -2.57 -6.30 13.89
N THR A 268 -2.41 -6.45 12.57
CA THR A 268 -1.60 -7.53 11.97
C THR A 268 -0.10 -7.29 12.15
N ASN A 269 0.29 -6.07 12.51
CA ASN A 269 1.67 -5.62 12.60
C ASN A 269 2.46 -5.94 11.31
N VAL A 270 1.83 -5.77 10.15
CA VAL A 270 2.45 -6.01 8.84
C VAL A 270 3.50 -4.95 8.54
N ASP A 271 4.54 -5.31 7.77
CA ASP A 271 5.64 -4.41 7.43
C ASP A 271 5.53 -3.83 6.01
N ILE A 272 5.15 -4.67 5.04
CA ILE A 272 5.04 -4.30 3.63
C ILE A 272 3.78 -4.93 3.04
N VAL A 273 3.01 -4.16 2.26
CA VAL A 273 1.74 -4.62 1.67
C VAL A 273 1.69 -4.26 0.20
N GLY A 274 1.42 -5.27 -0.63
CA GLY A 274 0.99 -5.10 -2.02
C GLY A 274 -0.52 -5.00 -2.06
N LEU A 275 -1.02 -3.90 -2.62
CA LEU A 275 -2.44 -3.56 -2.68
C LEU A 275 -2.96 -3.69 -4.11
N GLN A 276 -4.07 -4.39 -4.29
CA GLN A 276 -4.80 -4.49 -5.56
C GLN A 276 -6.16 -3.79 -5.43
N GLU A 277 -6.80 -3.51 -6.57
CA GLU A 277 -8.01 -2.66 -6.63
C GLU A 277 -7.85 -1.32 -5.90
N SER A 278 -6.63 -0.81 -5.95
CA SER A 278 -6.14 0.38 -5.29
C SER A 278 -6.18 1.60 -6.19
N TRP A 279 -7.06 1.60 -7.21
CA TRP A 279 -7.34 2.79 -8.00
C TRP A 279 -7.59 3.94 -7.08
N ASN A 280 -7.39 5.13 -7.59
CA ASN A 280 -7.78 6.28 -6.84
C ASN A 280 -6.96 6.45 -5.54
N GLY A 281 -5.63 6.28 -5.63
CA GLY A 281 -4.64 6.55 -4.57
C GLY A 281 -4.94 5.97 -3.21
N GLN A 282 -5.55 4.80 -3.19
CA GLN A 282 -5.92 4.11 -1.97
C GLN A 282 -4.66 3.64 -1.22
N ALA A 283 -3.56 3.34 -1.93
CA ALA A 283 -2.27 3.09 -1.30
C ALA A 283 -1.74 4.35 -0.60
N THR A 284 -1.81 5.50 -1.27
CA THR A 284 -1.43 6.80 -0.69
C THR A 284 -2.25 7.12 0.56
N ARG A 285 -3.56 6.89 0.53
CA ARG A 285 -4.47 7.04 1.69
C ARG A 285 -3.95 6.29 2.90
N LEU A 286 -3.76 4.99 2.76
CA LEU A 286 -3.39 4.11 3.87
C LEU A 286 -1.98 4.44 4.38
N ALA A 287 -1.03 4.67 3.47
CA ALA A 287 0.33 5.03 3.86
C ALA A 287 0.39 6.37 4.60
N GLN A 288 -0.36 7.39 4.17
CA GLN A 288 -0.39 8.67 4.88
C GLN A 288 -1.02 8.54 6.27
N ALA A 289 -2.04 7.71 6.45
CA ALA A 289 -2.64 7.44 7.76
C ALA A 289 -1.64 6.74 8.70
N LEU A 290 -0.93 5.73 8.18
CA LEU A 290 0.06 4.94 8.93
C LEU A 290 1.41 5.66 9.12
N GLY A 291 1.66 6.73 8.36
CA GLY A 291 2.97 7.40 8.30
C GLY A 291 4.04 6.58 7.57
N TRP A 292 3.64 5.77 6.60
CA TRP A 292 4.48 4.84 5.84
C TRP A 292 4.89 5.41 4.48
N TYR A 293 5.84 4.74 3.85
CA TYR A 293 6.25 4.97 2.47
C TYR A 293 5.26 4.30 1.52
N TYR A 294 5.13 4.82 0.31
CA TYR A 294 4.24 4.24 -0.69
C TYR A 294 4.73 4.47 -2.12
N TRP A 295 4.30 3.57 -2.99
CA TRP A 295 4.20 3.76 -4.42
C TRP A 295 2.75 3.46 -4.84
N GLN A 296 2.23 4.26 -5.77
CA GLN A 296 0.89 4.14 -6.30
C GLN A 296 1.01 4.19 -7.82
N SER A 297 0.59 3.12 -8.49
CA SER A 297 0.44 3.13 -9.95
C SER A 297 -0.69 4.09 -10.34
N PRO A 298 -0.62 4.77 -11.50
CA PRO A 298 -1.78 5.44 -12.09
C PRO A 298 -2.92 4.46 -12.43
N ASN A 299 -2.64 3.15 -12.47
CA ASN A 299 -3.64 2.09 -12.62
C ASN A 299 -4.17 1.64 -11.24
N GLU A 300 -4.25 0.33 -11.00
CA GLU A 300 -5.01 -0.25 -9.89
C GLU A 300 -4.16 -0.90 -8.80
N VAL A 301 -2.83 -0.84 -8.89
CA VAL A 301 -1.92 -1.45 -7.91
C VAL A 301 -1.12 -0.41 -7.14
N GLY A 302 -0.75 -0.75 -5.92
CA GLY A 302 0.12 0.07 -5.09
C GLY A 302 0.91 -0.78 -4.10
N ILE A 303 1.94 -0.19 -3.50
CA ILE A 303 2.74 -0.83 -2.45
C ILE A 303 2.91 0.17 -1.32
N ILE A 304 2.69 -0.27 -0.08
CA ILE A 304 2.99 0.50 1.12
C ILE A 304 4.02 -0.22 1.98
N SER A 305 4.92 0.53 2.60
CA SER A 305 6.07 -0.02 3.33
C SER A 305 6.40 0.81 4.56
N ARG A 306 6.64 0.15 5.70
CA ARG A 306 7.25 0.80 6.89
C ARG A 306 8.65 1.36 6.60
N TYR A 307 9.33 0.78 5.63
CA TYR A 307 10.73 1.04 5.30
C TYR A 307 10.88 1.89 4.03
N PRO A 308 11.95 2.69 3.90
CA PRO A 308 12.16 3.56 2.75
C PRO A 308 12.11 2.87 1.40
N ILE A 309 11.38 3.48 0.48
CA ILE A 309 11.43 3.15 -0.95
C ILE A 309 12.58 3.95 -1.55
N VAL A 310 13.58 3.24 -2.08
CA VAL A 310 14.82 3.84 -2.60
C VAL A 310 14.91 3.83 -4.12
N GLU A 311 14.05 3.07 -4.80
CA GLU A 311 13.95 3.03 -6.26
C GLU A 311 12.54 2.60 -6.67
N VAL A 312 12.04 3.17 -7.77
CA VAL A 312 10.80 2.77 -8.44
C VAL A 312 11.17 2.35 -9.85
N PHE A 313 10.81 1.14 -10.24
CA PHE A 313 11.11 0.59 -11.57
C PHE A 313 10.02 0.95 -12.59
N PRO A 314 10.29 0.87 -13.90
CA PRO A 314 9.26 1.04 -14.92
C PRO A 314 8.09 0.08 -14.71
N GLU A 315 6.86 0.56 -14.89
CA GLU A 315 5.64 -0.23 -14.72
C GLU A 315 5.39 -1.18 -15.90
N GLN A 316 4.68 -2.28 -15.64
CA GLN A 316 4.21 -3.27 -16.60
C GLN A 316 2.69 -3.15 -16.77
N ALA A 317 2.11 -3.81 -17.77
CA ALA A 317 0.69 -3.64 -18.07
C ALA A 317 -0.25 -4.00 -16.91
N ALA A 318 0.15 -4.93 -16.04
CA ALA A 318 -0.65 -5.47 -14.94
C ALA A 318 0.07 -5.42 -13.57
N GLY A 319 1.09 -4.57 -13.43
CA GLY A 319 1.86 -4.51 -12.19
C GLY A 319 3.02 -3.53 -12.21
N GLY A 320 3.72 -3.45 -11.08
CA GLY A 320 4.94 -2.66 -10.96
C GLY A 320 5.79 -3.11 -9.78
N SER A 321 6.97 -2.51 -9.65
CA SER A 321 7.91 -2.89 -8.61
C SER A 321 8.73 -1.73 -8.05
N ILE A 322 9.21 -1.94 -6.83
CA ILE A 322 10.01 -0.98 -6.08
C ILE A 322 11.17 -1.68 -5.36
N ARG A 323 12.23 -0.93 -5.08
CA ARG A 323 13.30 -1.35 -4.17
C ARG A 323 13.10 -0.73 -2.79
N ILE A 324 13.14 -1.56 -1.76
CA ILE A 324 12.93 -1.18 -0.37
C ILE A 324 14.22 -1.38 0.42
N GLU A 325 14.60 -0.38 1.22
CA GLU A 325 15.77 -0.43 2.09
C GLU A 325 15.35 -0.76 3.52
N LEU A 326 15.68 -1.95 4.01
CA LEU A 326 15.31 -2.43 5.34
C LEU A 326 16.29 -1.96 6.42
N ASP A 327 17.60 -1.99 6.14
CA ASP A 327 18.66 -1.59 7.07
C ASP A 327 19.88 -1.05 6.31
N GLY A 328 19.67 0.00 5.51
CA GLY A 328 20.70 0.57 4.67
C GLY A 328 21.00 -0.26 3.41
N ARG A 329 21.98 0.20 2.62
CA ARG A 329 22.31 -0.36 1.29
C ARG A 329 22.64 -1.85 1.24
N LYS A 330 23.04 -2.46 2.37
CA LYS A 330 23.38 -3.88 2.46
C LYS A 330 22.17 -4.78 2.81
N SER A 331 21.03 -4.20 3.16
CA SER A 331 19.81 -4.91 3.50
C SER A 331 18.64 -4.29 2.75
N GLN A 332 18.38 -4.84 1.57
CA GLN A 332 17.38 -4.36 0.64
C GLN A 332 16.60 -5.54 0.05
N LEU A 333 15.43 -5.26 -0.51
CA LEU A 333 14.68 -6.22 -1.31
C LEU A 333 13.99 -5.51 -2.47
N ILE A 334 13.58 -6.29 -3.48
CA ILE A 334 12.72 -5.82 -4.57
C ILE A 334 11.34 -6.44 -4.38
N MET A 335 10.32 -5.59 -4.33
CA MET A 335 8.94 -6.05 -4.24
C MET A 335 8.19 -5.71 -5.52
N TRP A 336 7.58 -6.74 -6.10
CA TRP A 336 6.63 -6.68 -7.20
C TRP A 336 5.21 -6.81 -6.67
N ASN A 337 4.28 -6.11 -7.30
CA ASN A 337 2.86 -6.26 -7.03
C ASN A 337 2.06 -6.25 -8.33
N VAL A 338 1.12 -7.21 -8.48
CA VAL A 338 0.33 -7.39 -9.70
C VAL A 338 -1.18 -7.48 -9.42
N HIS A 339 -1.98 -7.11 -10.42
CA HIS A 339 -3.40 -7.45 -10.50
C HIS A 339 -3.69 -7.90 -11.93
N LEU A 340 -3.87 -9.22 -12.14
CA LEU A 340 -4.04 -9.78 -13.48
C LEU A 340 -5.51 -9.74 -13.93
N GLY A 341 -5.76 -9.91 -15.23
CA GLY A 341 -7.11 -9.85 -15.80
C GLY A 341 -8.10 -10.80 -15.13
N TYR A 342 -9.32 -10.33 -14.86
CA TYR A 342 -10.30 -11.08 -14.06
C TYR A 342 -11.24 -11.98 -14.88
N ASN A 343 -11.55 -11.64 -16.13
CA ASN A 343 -12.59 -12.30 -16.92
C ASN A 343 -12.10 -12.71 -18.33
N PRO A 344 -12.46 -13.90 -18.84
CA PRO A 344 -13.27 -14.97 -18.21
C PRO A 344 -12.57 -15.65 -17.01
N TYR A 345 -13.33 -16.27 -16.10
CA TYR A 345 -12.79 -16.97 -14.92
C TYR A 345 -12.86 -18.48 -15.10
N GLY A 346 -11.70 -19.15 -15.08
CA GLY A 346 -11.57 -20.56 -15.43
C GLY A 346 -12.36 -21.52 -14.53
N PRO A 347 -12.45 -21.32 -13.21
CA PRO A 347 -13.29 -22.14 -12.34
C PRO A 347 -14.78 -22.08 -12.69
N TYR A 348 -15.30 -20.94 -13.16
CA TYR A 348 -16.67 -20.89 -13.70
C TYR A 348 -16.80 -21.73 -14.97
N ASP A 349 -15.83 -21.63 -15.89
CA ASP A 349 -15.83 -22.39 -17.13
C ASP A 349 -15.91 -23.91 -16.86
N PHE A 350 -15.21 -24.40 -15.83
CA PHE A 350 -15.29 -25.81 -15.42
C PHE A 350 -16.57 -26.14 -14.65
N CYS A 351 -16.87 -25.40 -13.58
CA CYS A 351 -17.92 -25.75 -12.62
C CYS A 351 -19.34 -25.50 -13.13
N PHE A 352 -19.49 -24.48 -13.98
CA PHE A 352 -20.79 -24.02 -14.43
C PHE A 352 -21.05 -24.41 -15.89
N ASP A 353 -20.08 -24.15 -16.76
CA ASP A 353 -20.25 -24.34 -18.19
C ASP A 353 -19.74 -25.71 -18.67
N ASN A 354 -19.03 -26.45 -17.81
CA ASN A 354 -18.47 -27.78 -18.09
C ASN A 354 -17.58 -27.80 -19.35
N LEU A 355 -16.81 -26.73 -19.57
CA LEU A 355 -15.93 -26.61 -20.72
C LEU A 355 -14.72 -27.55 -20.61
N PRO A 356 -14.22 -28.09 -21.74
CA PRO A 356 -13.02 -28.92 -21.74
C PRO A 356 -11.76 -28.09 -21.45
N LEU A 357 -10.76 -28.70 -20.83
CA LEU A 357 -9.49 -28.06 -20.43
C LEU A 357 -8.86 -27.19 -21.53
N ALA A 358 -8.83 -27.69 -22.79
CA ALA A 358 -8.23 -26.94 -23.90
C ALA A 358 -8.95 -25.61 -24.18
N GLU A 359 -10.28 -25.57 -24.01
CA GLU A 359 -11.06 -24.35 -24.18
C GLU A 359 -10.88 -23.40 -23.00
N VAL A 360 -10.82 -23.93 -21.77
CA VAL A 360 -10.53 -23.13 -20.57
C VAL A 360 -9.15 -22.48 -20.66
N LEU A 361 -8.11 -23.20 -21.09
CA LEU A 361 -6.78 -22.62 -21.27
C LEU A 361 -6.72 -21.57 -22.39
N ASN A 362 -7.53 -21.72 -23.45
CA ASN A 362 -7.66 -20.67 -24.46
C ASN A 362 -8.36 -19.42 -23.88
N ARG A 363 -9.36 -19.60 -23.01
CA ARG A 363 -10.06 -18.51 -22.32
C ARG A 363 -9.18 -17.83 -21.25
N GLU A 364 -8.34 -18.61 -20.57
CA GLU A 364 -7.28 -18.13 -19.67
C GLU A 364 -6.32 -17.19 -20.41
N TYR A 365 -5.94 -17.51 -21.65
CA TYR A 365 -5.17 -16.60 -22.49
C TYR A 365 -5.97 -15.34 -22.88
N GLN A 366 -7.23 -15.50 -23.28
CA GLN A 366 -8.12 -14.38 -23.66
C GLN A 366 -8.43 -13.42 -22.50
N SER A 367 -8.37 -13.89 -21.25
CA SER A 367 -8.55 -13.05 -20.06
C SER A 367 -7.46 -11.99 -19.89
N GLY A 368 -6.33 -12.15 -20.59
CA GLY A 368 -5.14 -11.32 -20.44
C GLY A 368 -4.15 -11.86 -19.40
N ARG A 369 -4.54 -12.76 -18.48
CA ARG A 369 -3.67 -13.26 -17.41
C ARG A 369 -2.38 -13.89 -17.93
N THR A 370 -2.48 -14.75 -18.95
CA THR A 370 -1.32 -15.45 -19.51
C THR A 370 -0.28 -14.48 -20.11
N PRO A 371 -0.61 -13.59 -21.06
CA PRO A 371 0.38 -12.64 -21.58
C PRO A 371 0.90 -11.67 -20.52
N GLN A 372 0.05 -11.25 -19.56
CA GLN A 372 0.47 -10.37 -18.47
C GLN A 372 1.50 -11.03 -17.54
N ILE A 373 1.26 -12.26 -17.08
CA ILE A 373 2.23 -12.93 -16.19
C ILE A 373 3.56 -13.20 -16.91
N MET A 374 3.51 -13.52 -18.21
CA MET A 374 4.73 -13.71 -19.02
C MET A 374 5.53 -12.41 -19.13
N GLU A 375 4.87 -11.27 -19.31
CA GLU A 375 5.53 -9.95 -19.29
C GLU A 375 6.19 -9.69 -17.93
N ILE A 376 5.46 -9.91 -16.84
CA ILE A 376 5.96 -9.70 -15.47
C ILE A 376 7.21 -10.55 -15.21
N VAL A 377 7.14 -11.87 -15.40
CA VAL A 377 8.30 -12.73 -15.10
C VAL A 377 9.48 -12.48 -16.05
N SER A 378 9.21 -12.03 -17.28
CA SER A 378 10.26 -11.58 -18.20
C SER A 378 10.96 -10.32 -17.70
N ALA A 379 10.20 -9.35 -17.16
CA ALA A 379 10.76 -8.13 -16.58
C ALA A 379 11.52 -8.40 -15.27
N MET A 380 11.20 -9.49 -14.57
CA MET A 380 11.85 -9.91 -13.34
C MET A 380 13.21 -10.61 -13.55
N GLN A 381 13.56 -11.03 -14.76
CA GLN A 381 14.69 -11.96 -15.00
C GLN A 381 16.01 -11.53 -14.35
N ASP A 382 16.41 -10.26 -14.52
CA ASP A 382 17.65 -9.74 -13.94
C ASP A 382 17.59 -9.74 -12.40
N ALA A 383 16.48 -9.31 -11.81
CA ALA A 383 16.28 -9.33 -10.36
C ALA A 383 16.26 -10.76 -9.81
N LEU A 384 15.68 -11.71 -10.54
CA LEU A 384 15.62 -13.11 -10.15
C LEU A 384 16.98 -13.82 -10.27
N ALA A 385 17.87 -13.36 -11.14
CA ALA A 385 19.23 -13.87 -11.25
C ALA A 385 20.08 -13.46 -10.03
N GLU A 386 19.86 -12.24 -9.52
CA GLU A 386 20.60 -11.66 -8.39
C GLU A 386 19.85 -11.78 -7.05
N ALA A 387 18.83 -12.64 -6.99
CA ALA A 387 17.93 -12.73 -5.84
C ALA A 387 18.60 -13.18 -4.52
N ASP A 388 19.76 -13.83 -4.60
CA ASP A 388 20.53 -14.21 -3.41
C ASP A 388 21.25 -13.01 -2.76
N ASP A 389 21.52 -11.95 -3.53
CA ASP A 389 22.09 -10.70 -3.04
C ASP A 389 20.99 -9.70 -2.65
N ILE A 390 19.95 -9.56 -3.49
CA ILE A 390 18.78 -8.71 -3.22
C ILE A 390 17.52 -9.56 -3.39
N PRO A 391 16.92 -10.07 -2.31
CA PRO A 391 15.75 -10.94 -2.40
C PRO A 391 14.58 -10.27 -3.11
N VAL A 392 13.79 -11.10 -3.79
CA VAL A 392 12.66 -10.67 -4.61
C VAL A 392 11.37 -11.23 -4.03
N LEU A 393 10.37 -10.37 -3.92
CA LEU A 393 9.00 -10.72 -3.55
C LEU A 393 8.07 -10.38 -4.71
N LEU A 394 7.03 -11.19 -4.91
CA LEU A 394 5.93 -10.92 -5.84
C LEU A 394 4.61 -11.18 -5.14
N THR A 395 3.84 -10.12 -4.91
CA THR A 395 2.48 -10.19 -4.38
C THR A 395 1.47 -9.93 -5.47
N GLY A 396 0.22 -10.33 -5.27
CA GLY A 396 -0.84 -9.93 -6.18
C GLY A 396 -2.11 -10.73 -6.04
N ASP A 397 -3.14 -10.22 -6.70
CA ASP A 397 -4.32 -10.96 -7.11
C ASP A 397 -4.11 -11.41 -8.56
N PHE A 398 -4.03 -12.72 -8.75
CA PHE A 398 -3.74 -13.31 -10.05
C PHE A 398 -5.01 -13.68 -10.80
N ASN A 399 -6.19 -13.53 -10.20
CA ASN A 399 -7.49 -13.86 -10.79
C ASN A 399 -7.57 -15.27 -11.40
N ALA A 400 -6.72 -16.17 -10.91
CA ALA A 400 -6.63 -17.55 -11.36
C ALA A 400 -6.08 -18.42 -10.23
N PRO A 401 -6.57 -19.67 -10.09
CA PRO A 401 -6.07 -20.57 -9.06
C PRO A 401 -4.62 -21.00 -9.28
N SER A 402 -4.03 -21.61 -8.25
CA SER A 402 -2.71 -22.25 -8.39
C SER A 402 -2.81 -23.62 -9.06
N HIS A 403 -1.88 -23.93 -9.96
CA HIS A 403 -1.66 -25.30 -10.46
C HIS A 403 -1.23 -26.27 -9.34
N LEU A 404 -0.75 -25.75 -8.19
CA LEU A 404 -0.46 -26.54 -7.00
C LEU A 404 -1.72 -26.87 -6.19
N ASP A 405 -2.80 -26.11 -6.37
CA ASP A 405 -4.06 -26.32 -5.67
C ASP A 405 -4.99 -27.22 -6.47
N TRP A 406 -5.05 -27.03 -7.79
CA TRP A 406 -5.83 -27.84 -8.70
C TRP A 406 -5.07 -29.12 -9.06
N THR A 407 -5.39 -30.22 -8.36
CA THR A 407 -4.73 -31.52 -8.50
C THR A 407 -5.76 -32.64 -8.52
N GLU A 408 -5.34 -33.87 -8.86
CA GLU A 408 -6.23 -35.04 -8.74
C GLU A 408 -6.75 -35.26 -7.32
N ALA A 409 -5.98 -34.87 -6.30
CA ALA A 409 -6.35 -35.04 -4.91
C ALA A 409 -7.45 -34.05 -4.47
N THR A 410 -7.51 -32.87 -5.06
CA THR A 410 -8.46 -31.80 -4.72
C THR A 410 -9.64 -31.71 -5.68
N LYS A 411 -9.71 -32.55 -6.73
CA LYS A 411 -10.74 -32.47 -7.78
C LYS A 411 -12.19 -32.45 -7.31
N LYS A 412 -12.47 -33.02 -6.14
CA LYS A 412 -13.82 -32.97 -5.55
C LYS A 412 -14.24 -31.54 -5.21
N ALA A 413 -13.31 -30.70 -4.77
CA ALA A 413 -13.54 -29.27 -4.53
C ALA A 413 -13.66 -28.49 -5.85
N HIS A 414 -13.02 -28.97 -6.92
CA HIS A 414 -12.97 -28.31 -8.23
C HIS A 414 -13.91 -28.95 -9.26
N CYS A 415 -15.12 -29.30 -8.82
CA CYS A 415 -16.20 -29.77 -9.71
C CYS A 415 -15.86 -31.03 -10.53
N GLY A 416 -14.99 -31.88 -10.00
CA GLY A 416 -14.51 -33.10 -10.66
C GLY A 416 -13.26 -32.90 -11.53
N THR A 417 -12.77 -31.67 -11.66
CA THR A 417 -11.58 -31.32 -12.46
C THR A 417 -10.31 -31.52 -11.65
N GLY A 418 -9.37 -32.32 -12.16
CA GLY A 418 -8.09 -32.59 -11.52
C GLY A 418 -7.04 -31.52 -11.81
N PHE A 419 -5.88 -31.96 -12.27
CA PHE A 419 -4.76 -31.06 -12.55
C PHE A 419 -5.07 -30.08 -13.68
N VAL A 420 -4.80 -28.80 -13.43
CA VAL A 420 -4.87 -27.72 -14.44
C VAL A 420 -3.57 -26.91 -14.40
N PRO A 421 -2.84 -26.80 -15.51
CA PRO A 421 -1.58 -26.04 -15.59
C PRO A 421 -1.87 -24.54 -15.73
N TRP A 422 -2.39 -23.92 -14.68
CA TRP A 422 -2.71 -22.49 -14.67
C TRP A 422 -1.46 -21.65 -14.97
N PRO A 423 -1.38 -20.95 -16.13
CA PRO A 423 -0.15 -20.26 -16.53
C PRO A 423 0.27 -19.15 -15.56
N SER A 424 -0.71 -18.48 -14.96
CA SER A 424 -0.54 -17.42 -13.94
C SER A 424 0.27 -17.87 -12.73
N SER A 425 0.23 -19.16 -12.37
CA SER A 425 1.01 -19.72 -11.26
C SER A 425 2.19 -20.59 -11.72
N GLU A 426 2.12 -21.21 -12.91
CA GLU A 426 3.24 -21.98 -13.44
C GLU A 426 4.45 -21.11 -13.82
N PHE A 427 4.22 -19.98 -14.49
CA PHE A 427 5.32 -19.13 -14.95
C PHE A 427 6.18 -18.52 -13.83
N PRO A 428 5.61 -18.03 -12.71
CA PRO A 428 6.39 -17.65 -11.53
C PRO A 428 7.32 -18.78 -11.05
N ILE A 429 6.78 -19.98 -10.86
CA ILE A 429 7.56 -21.12 -10.34
C ILE A 429 8.64 -21.56 -11.34
N GLN A 430 8.33 -21.59 -12.63
CA GLN A 430 9.32 -21.89 -13.69
C GLN A 430 10.44 -20.85 -13.74
N SER A 431 10.18 -19.61 -13.32
CA SER A 431 11.17 -18.53 -13.22
C SER A 431 11.99 -18.59 -11.91
N GLY A 432 11.72 -19.58 -11.06
CA GLY A 432 12.42 -19.86 -9.81
C GLY A 432 11.87 -19.14 -8.59
N LEU A 433 10.66 -18.58 -8.67
CA LEU A 433 9.92 -18.12 -7.49
C LEU A 433 9.32 -19.30 -6.71
N ILE A 434 9.12 -19.11 -5.41
CA ILE A 434 8.55 -20.08 -4.49
C ILE A 434 7.23 -19.52 -3.95
N ASP A 435 6.16 -20.31 -4.01
CA ASP A 435 4.85 -20.00 -3.39
C ASP A 435 4.97 -20.13 -1.86
N SER A 436 4.96 -19.02 -1.13
CA SER A 436 5.17 -19.05 0.33
C SER A 436 4.07 -19.82 1.07
N PHE A 437 2.84 -19.80 0.54
CA PHE A 437 1.71 -20.50 1.15
C PHE A 437 1.89 -22.00 1.02
N ARG A 438 2.32 -22.49 -0.15
CA ARG A 438 2.56 -23.92 -0.35
C ARG A 438 3.87 -24.41 0.25
N GLU A 439 4.85 -23.53 0.47
CA GLU A 439 6.02 -23.83 1.30
C GLU A 439 5.62 -24.08 2.77
N ALA A 440 4.74 -23.23 3.33
CA ALA A 440 4.23 -23.40 4.69
C ALA A 440 3.21 -24.54 4.82
N HIS A 441 2.39 -24.74 3.78
CA HIS A 441 1.26 -25.67 3.75
C HIS A 441 1.30 -26.56 2.48
N PRO A 442 2.14 -27.61 2.44
CA PRO A 442 2.34 -28.39 1.23
C PRO A 442 1.13 -29.21 0.75
N ASP A 443 0.17 -29.51 1.64
CA ASP A 443 -1.02 -30.29 1.31
C ASP A 443 -2.23 -29.37 1.02
N PRO A 444 -2.68 -29.25 -0.25
CA PRO A 444 -3.80 -28.38 -0.62
C PRO A 444 -5.17 -28.90 -0.17
N ASN A 445 -5.31 -30.17 0.22
CA ASN A 445 -6.55 -30.67 0.83
C ASN A 445 -6.64 -30.31 2.31
N ALA A 446 -5.51 -30.38 3.02
CA ALA A 446 -5.47 -30.09 4.45
C ALA A 446 -5.63 -28.59 4.71
N GLU A 447 -4.96 -27.75 3.91
CA GLU A 447 -5.04 -26.30 4.03
C GLU A 447 -5.22 -25.67 2.64
N PRO A 448 -6.47 -25.47 2.17
CA PRO A 448 -6.74 -24.94 0.84
C PRO A 448 -6.27 -23.50 0.66
N GLY A 449 -6.27 -22.70 1.73
CA GLY A 449 -5.85 -21.30 1.66
C GLY A 449 -6.76 -20.42 0.80
N ILE A 450 -8.06 -20.68 0.81
CA ILE A 450 -9.04 -19.94 0.00
C ILE A 450 -8.92 -18.43 0.27
N THR A 451 -8.80 -17.65 -0.80
CA THR A 451 -8.80 -16.18 -0.76
C THR A 451 -10.02 -15.59 -1.43
N TRP A 452 -10.56 -16.24 -2.46
CA TRP A 452 -11.84 -15.91 -3.09
C TRP A 452 -12.91 -16.93 -2.67
N SER A 453 -13.97 -16.57 -1.95
CA SER A 453 -14.29 -15.25 -1.39
C SER A 453 -14.91 -15.38 0.01
N PRO A 454 -14.56 -14.50 0.97
CA PRO A 454 -15.30 -14.35 2.22
C PRO A 454 -16.70 -13.73 2.07
N ILE A 455 -17.02 -13.12 0.92
CA ILE A 455 -18.26 -12.36 0.69
C ILE A 455 -19.19 -13.05 -0.30
N TYR A 456 -18.66 -13.52 -1.42
CA TYR A 456 -19.42 -14.21 -2.46
C TYR A 456 -19.41 -15.71 -2.22
N LEU A 457 -20.57 -16.26 -1.83
CA LEU A 457 -20.75 -17.69 -1.59
C LEU A 457 -21.77 -18.34 -2.55
N ASN A 458 -22.46 -17.53 -3.35
CA ASN A 458 -23.47 -17.96 -4.29
C ASN A 458 -23.36 -17.17 -5.60
N ASN A 459 -23.49 -17.86 -6.73
CA ASN A 459 -23.47 -17.31 -8.06
C ASN A 459 -24.75 -17.69 -8.80
N SER A 460 -25.77 -16.83 -8.70
CA SER A 460 -27.06 -17.03 -9.36
C SER A 460 -27.71 -18.39 -9.04
N GLY A 461 -27.71 -18.79 -7.77
CA GLY A 461 -28.27 -20.06 -7.30
C GLY A 461 -27.30 -21.25 -7.33
N ARG A 462 -26.07 -21.06 -7.82
CA ARG A 462 -25.01 -22.08 -7.80
C ARG A 462 -24.02 -21.77 -6.66
N PRO A 463 -23.43 -22.77 -5.98
CA PRO A 463 -22.33 -22.53 -5.06
C PRO A 463 -21.16 -21.84 -5.78
N GLU A 464 -20.58 -20.83 -5.14
CA GLU A 464 -19.38 -20.15 -5.65
C GLU A 464 -18.17 -21.11 -5.59
N PRO A 465 -17.39 -21.29 -6.68
CA PRO A 465 -16.07 -21.89 -6.63
C PRO A 465 -15.16 -21.06 -5.74
N LEU A 466 -14.72 -21.67 -4.64
CA LEU A 466 -13.85 -21.04 -3.67
C LEU A 466 -12.41 -21.44 -3.98
N ASP A 467 -11.56 -20.48 -4.32
CA ASP A 467 -10.20 -20.68 -4.79
C ASP A 467 -9.19 -19.79 -4.06
N ARG A 468 -7.92 -20.21 -4.08
CA ARG A 468 -6.79 -19.35 -3.72
C ARG A 468 -6.26 -18.68 -4.98
N ILE A 469 -6.48 -17.38 -5.09
CA ILE A 469 -6.10 -16.58 -6.26
C ILE A 469 -5.16 -15.41 -5.91
N ASP A 470 -4.93 -15.17 -4.63
CA ASP A 470 -3.98 -14.18 -4.12
C ASP A 470 -2.71 -14.88 -3.62
N PHE A 471 -1.55 -14.30 -3.90
CA PHE A 471 -0.27 -14.96 -3.66
C PHE A 471 0.78 -14.04 -3.05
N VAL A 472 1.70 -14.65 -2.29
CA VAL A 472 3.00 -14.08 -1.94
C VAL A 472 4.06 -15.07 -2.42
N TYR A 473 4.74 -14.72 -3.51
CA TYR A 473 5.88 -15.45 -4.04
C TYR A 473 7.18 -14.82 -3.56
N HIS A 474 8.23 -15.63 -3.43
CA HIS A 474 9.55 -15.15 -3.04
C HIS A 474 10.70 -15.85 -3.76
N LYS A 475 11.86 -15.21 -3.80
CA LYS A 475 13.15 -15.81 -4.20
C LYS A 475 14.29 -15.12 -3.45
N GLY A 476 15.31 -15.90 -3.10
CA GLY A 476 16.55 -15.46 -2.46
C GLY A 476 16.83 -16.24 -1.18
N GLN A 477 18.06 -16.73 -1.01
CA GLN A 477 18.46 -17.56 0.14
C GLN A 477 18.30 -16.87 1.51
N SER A 478 18.26 -15.53 1.52
CA SER A 478 18.01 -14.75 2.73
C SER A 478 16.54 -14.76 3.18
N LEU A 479 15.59 -15.25 2.38
CA LEU A 479 14.19 -15.35 2.79
C LEU A 479 13.86 -16.77 3.23
N LYS A 480 13.45 -16.93 4.49
CA LYS A 480 12.90 -18.18 5.01
C LYS A 480 11.47 -17.98 5.48
N VAL A 481 10.52 -18.71 4.89
CA VAL A 481 9.12 -18.68 5.35
C VAL A 481 9.03 -19.28 6.76
N LEU A 482 8.45 -18.50 7.69
CA LEU A 482 8.11 -18.95 9.03
C LEU A 482 6.63 -19.35 9.13
N SER A 483 5.76 -18.57 8.49
CA SER A 483 4.32 -18.84 8.36
C SER A 483 3.76 -18.13 7.13
N SER A 484 2.67 -18.64 6.57
CA SER A 484 1.89 -17.98 5.52
C SER A 484 0.41 -18.33 5.72
N GLU A 485 -0.43 -17.33 5.93
CA GLU A 485 -1.83 -17.52 6.36
C GLU A 485 -2.77 -16.68 5.49
N THR A 486 -3.98 -17.19 5.25
CA THR A 486 -5.09 -16.34 4.79
C THR A 486 -5.72 -15.65 5.98
N VAL A 487 -5.93 -14.34 5.88
CA VAL A 487 -6.39 -13.53 7.01
C VAL A 487 -7.57 -12.65 6.61
N VAL A 488 -8.55 -12.60 7.52
CA VAL A 488 -9.70 -11.70 7.48
C VAL A 488 -9.86 -11.04 8.85
N ALA A 489 -10.53 -9.88 8.90
CA ALA A 489 -10.83 -9.20 10.15
C ALA A 489 -12.26 -9.54 10.64
N GLY A 490 -12.38 -9.99 11.88
CA GLY A 490 -13.66 -10.41 12.43
C GLY A 490 -14.23 -11.64 11.73
N GLU A 491 -15.56 -11.75 11.71
CA GLU A 491 -16.30 -12.81 11.04
C GLU A 491 -17.14 -12.18 9.92
N PRO A 492 -16.63 -12.10 8.68
CA PRO A 492 -17.33 -11.41 7.60
C PRO A 492 -18.67 -12.09 7.30
N THR A 493 -19.73 -11.29 7.24
CA THR A 493 -21.01 -11.76 6.71
C THR A 493 -21.02 -11.66 5.19
N PRO A 494 -21.53 -12.68 4.48
CA PRO A 494 -21.60 -12.66 3.03
C PRO A 494 -22.65 -11.68 2.53
N GLU A 495 -22.69 -11.48 1.22
CA GLU A 495 -23.75 -10.68 0.60
C GLU A 495 -25.16 -11.22 0.92
N PRO A 496 -26.17 -10.32 1.06
CA PRO A 496 -26.13 -8.87 0.88
C PRO A 496 -25.89 -8.06 2.17
N ASN A 497 -25.37 -8.67 3.25
CA ASN A 497 -25.29 -8.04 4.57
C ASN A 497 -23.90 -7.45 4.92
N GLN A 498 -22.98 -7.44 3.97
CA GLN A 498 -21.56 -7.14 4.16
C GLN A 498 -21.23 -5.69 4.50
N GLN A 499 -22.16 -4.74 4.27
CA GLN A 499 -21.90 -3.30 4.35
C GLN A 499 -21.32 -2.83 5.71
N ASN A 500 -21.57 -3.60 6.79
CA ASN A 500 -21.09 -3.28 8.13
C ASN A 500 -20.04 -4.25 8.67
N ASN A 501 -19.50 -5.16 7.84
CA ASN A 501 -18.41 -6.06 8.23
C ASN A 501 -17.20 -5.29 8.76
N GLU A 502 -16.45 -5.90 9.69
CA GLU A 502 -15.12 -5.40 10.04
C GLU A 502 -14.13 -5.61 8.89
N TRP A 503 -14.24 -6.74 8.19
CA TRP A 503 -13.52 -7.00 6.95
C TRP A 503 -14.05 -6.15 5.80
N THR A 504 -13.15 -5.49 5.06
CA THR A 504 -13.52 -4.50 4.03
C THR A 504 -13.36 -5.00 2.60
N SER A 505 -13.09 -6.29 2.41
CA SER A 505 -12.78 -6.87 1.10
C SER A 505 -13.60 -8.14 0.84
N ASP A 506 -13.81 -8.46 -0.43
CA ASP A 506 -14.30 -9.74 -0.93
C ASP A 506 -13.18 -10.77 -1.16
N HIS A 507 -11.92 -10.41 -0.91
CA HIS A 507 -10.80 -11.33 -0.83
C HIS A 507 -10.35 -11.50 0.63
N ALA A 508 -9.84 -12.68 1.01
CA ALA A 508 -8.97 -12.80 2.18
C ALA A 508 -7.54 -12.36 1.80
N ALA A 509 -6.87 -11.61 2.67
CA ALA A 509 -5.47 -11.24 2.41
C ALA A 509 -4.55 -12.43 2.68
N VAL A 510 -3.40 -12.48 2.00
CA VAL A 510 -2.34 -13.47 2.29
C VAL A 510 -1.24 -12.78 3.07
N LEU A 511 -0.93 -13.26 4.27
CA LEU A 511 0.11 -12.73 5.14
C LEU A 511 1.21 -13.78 5.32
N THR A 512 2.41 -13.47 4.82
CA THR A 512 3.61 -14.30 5.03
C THR A 512 4.56 -13.62 6.00
N THR A 513 5.04 -14.37 6.99
CA THR A 513 6.15 -13.95 7.84
C THR A 513 7.43 -14.64 7.38
N PHE A 514 8.43 -13.86 7.00
CA PHE A 514 9.76 -14.32 6.65
C PHE A 514 10.73 -14.08 7.81
N ARG A 515 11.68 -14.99 8.02
CA ARG A 515 12.96 -14.68 8.67
C ARG A 515 13.93 -14.21 7.60
N LEU A 516 14.64 -13.12 7.88
CA LEU A 516 15.72 -12.63 7.06
C LEU A 516 17.05 -13.28 7.51
N GLY A 517 17.65 -14.07 6.64
CA GLY A 517 19.02 -14.56 6.74
C GLY A 517 19.98 -13.39 6.50
N HIS A 518 20.96 -13.26 7.39
CA HIS A 518 22.02 -12.27 7.25
C HIS A 518 23.27 -13.02 6.83
N SER A 519 23.98 -12.51 5.83
CA SER A 519 25.35 -12.95 5.59
C SER A 519 26.19 -12.43 6.75
N ASP A 520 26.29 -13.23 7.79
CA ASP A 520 27.27 -12.99 8.83
C ASP A 520 28.65 -13.09 8.16
N GLU A 521 29.40 -11.98 8.15
CA GLU A 521 30.85 -12.02 7.88
C GLU A 521 31.60 -12.93 8.87
N ASP A 522 30.90 -13.48 9.89
CA ASP A 522 31.42 -14.40 10.88
C ASP A 522 30.60 -15.71 10.98
N GLY A 523 30.61 -16.53 9.93
CA GLY A 523 30.72 -17.98 10.07
C GLY A 523 29.44 -18.84 10.18
N GLU A 524 29.41 -19.83 9.29
CA GLU A 524 28.54 -21.03 9.22
C GLU A 524 27.13 -20.84 8.63
N LEU A 525 27.07 -21.00 7.30
CA LEU A 525 25.89 -21.53 6.58
C LEU A 525 25.76 -23.04 6.77
#